data_AF-A0A094LJH6-F1
#
_entry.id   AF-A0A094LJH6-F1
#
_cell.length_a   1.000
_cell.length_b   1.000
_cell.length_c   1.000
_cell.angle_alpha   90.00
_cell.angle_beta   90.00
_cell.angle_gamma   90.00
#
_symmetry.space_group_name_H-M   'P 1'
#
loop_
_entity.id
_entity.type
_entity.pdbx_description
1 polymer ?
#
loop_
_entity_poly.entity_id
_entity_poly.type
_entity_poly.pdbx_seq_one_letter_code
_entity_poly.pdbx_strand_id
1 'polypeptide(L)'
;LKEFAGIAAGASAPESLATLAFLYMCLAISAKYGDVPSVDILVWSELPAGAGLGSSAAYAVCLAAALLTACGAISCPLKEGESTARWTEEELTLINSWAFQGERVIHGNPSGVDNAVGTWGGALRYQSGKITPLNRVPTLRILLTNTKVPRSTKVLVAGVKEKILKFPAIMNPVLDSIDAISQECQSVLEAMPANPSPEYYPVLE
;
A
#
# COMPACT_ATOMS: atom_id res chain seq x y z
N LEU A 1 7.94 22.52 -8.24
CA LEU A 1 7.73 21.74 -6.99
C LEU A 1 9.04 21.48 -6.25
N LYS A 2 10.03 20.76 -6.81
CA LYS A 2 11.31 20.50 -6.11
C LYS A 2 12.05 21.78 -5.70
N GLU A 3 12.18 22.72 -6.63
CA GLU A 3 12.79 24.04 -6.37
C GLU A 3 12.00 24.83 -5.30
N PHE A 4 10.67 24.87 -5.42
CA PHE A 4 9.79 25.51 -4.44
C PHE A 4 9.90 24.90 -3.03
N ALA A 5 10.09 23.57 -2.93
CA ALA A 5 10.28 22.88 -1.67
C ALA A 5 11.71 22.98 -1.11
N GLY A 6 12.61 23.73 -1.77
CA GLY A 6 14.02 23.85 -1.36
C GLY A 6 14.81 22.55 -1.48
N ILE A 7 14.33 21.59 -2.29
CA ILE A 7 14.95 20.26 -2.44
C ILE A 7 16.02 20.34 -3.53
N ALA A 8 17.27 20.06 -3.17
CA ALA A 8 18.39 20.04 -4.10
C ALA A 8 18.14 19.10 -5.29
N ALA A 9 18.61 19.48 -6.48
CA ALA A 9 18.51 18.66 -7.68
C ALA A 9 19.27 17.33 -7.47
N GLY A 10 18.52 16.22 -7.36
CA GLY A 10 19.07 14.88 -7.13
C GLY A 10 18.93 14.34 -5.70
N ALA A 11 18.36 15.11 -4.76
CA ALA A 11 18.02 14.60 -3.44
C ALA A 11 16.97 13.47 -3.56
N SER A 12 17.39 12.26 -3.21
CA SER A 12 16.59 11.04 -3.14
C SER A 12 16.32 10.61 -1.70
N ALA A 13 16.60 11.49 -0.74
CA ALA A 13 16.33 11.22 0.67
C ALA A 13 14.83 10.98 0.88
N PRO A 14 14.43 9.95 1.65
CA PRO A 14 13.03 9.62 1.90
C PRO A 14 12.20 10.82 2.38
N GLU A 15 12.79 11.66 3.23
CA GLU A 15 12.15 12.86 3.79
C GLU A 15 11.85 13.89 2.69
N SER A 16 12.78 14.10 1.75
CA SER A 16 12.58 15.03 0.63
C SER A 16 11.46 14.56 -0.30
N LEU A 17 11.39 13.25 -0.59
CA LEU A 17 10.32 12.68 -1.41
C LEU A 17 8.97 12.74 -0.69
N ALA A 18 8.93 12.50 0.62
CA ALA A 18 7.72 12.64 1.42
C ALA A 18 7.19 14.08 1.42
N THR A 19 8.06 15.08 1.62
CA THR A 19 7.71 16.51 1.53
C THR A 19 7.20 16.89 0.14
N LEU A 20 7.84 16.38 -0.92
CA LEU A 20 7.40 16.61 -2.29
C LEU A 20 6.01 16.01 -2.56
N ALA A 21 5.77 14.79 -2.07
CA ALA A 21 4.47 14.13 -2.18
C ALA A 21 3.38 14.88 -1.41
N PHE A 22 3.67 15.34 -0.19
CA PHE A 22 2.77 16.20 0.57
C PHE A 22 2.42 17.47 -0.19
N LEU A 23 3.43 18.22 -0.65
CA LEU A 23 3.21 19.47 -1.37
C LEU A 23 2.40 19.26 -2.64
N TYR A 24 2.72 18.21 -3.40
CA TYR A 24 1.97 17.82 -4.59
C TYR A 24 0.50 17.53 -4.25
N MET A 25 0.25 16.65 -3.27
CA MET A 25 -1.12 16.27 -2.89
C MET A 25 -1.90 17.46 -2.35
N CYS A 26 -1.31 18.27 -1.47
CA CYS A 26 -1.96 19.46 -0.91
C CYS A 26 -2.40 20.42 -2.01
N LEU A 27 -1.50 20.79 -2.94
CA LEU A 27 -1.83 21.70 -4.02
C LEU A 27 -2.83 21.10 -5.02
N ALA A 28 -2.65 19.83 -5.41
CA ALA A 28 -3.49 19.18 -6.41
C ALA A 28 -4.91 18.88 -5.90
N ILE A 29 -5.04 18.45 -4.65
CA ILE A 29 -6.35 18.22 -4.00
C ILE A 29 -7.06 19.56 -3.82
N SER A 30 -6.36 20.57 -3.30
CA SER A 30 -6.95 21.91 -3.12
C SER A 30 -7.41 22.46 -4.46
N ALA A 31 -6.54 22.52 -5.47
CA ALA A 31 -6.91 23.01 -6.81
C ALA A 31 -8.15 22.33 -7.43
N LYS A 32 -8.48 21.09 -7.02
CA LYS A 32 -9.66 20.38 -7.49
C LYS A 32 -10.91 20.59 -6.62
N TYR A 33 -10.77 20.75 -5.31
CA TYR A 33 -11.90 20.67 -4.38
C TYR A 33 -12.10 21.91 -3.48
N GLY A 34 -11.16 22.85 -3.42
CA GLY A 34 -11.32 24.04 -2.59
C GLY A 34 -10.07 24.94 -2.53
N ASP A 35 -10.04 25.82 -1.54
CA ASP A 35 -8.86 26.64 -1.29
C ASP A 35 -7.76 25.84 -0.59
N VAL A 36 -6.51 26.29 -0.74
CA VAL A 36 -5.38 25.67 -0.03
C VAL A 36 -5.57 25.86 1.47
N PRO A 37 -5.74 24.79 2.25
CA PRO A 37 -6.04 24.93 3.66
C PRO A 37 -4.76 25.31 4.43
N SER A 38 -4.91 26.15 5.45
CA SER A 38 -3.85 26.35 6.44
C SER A 38 -3.88 25.19 7.42
N VAL A 39 -2.87 24.32 7.37
CA VAL A 39 -2.81 23.08 8.14
C VAL A 39 -1.46 22.89 8.79
N ASP A 40 -1.47 22.30 9.99
CA ASP A 40 -0.30 21.71 10.63
C ASP A 40 -0.50 20.19 10.64
N ILE A 41 0.42 19.45 10.03
CA ILE A 41 0.30 18.00 9.86
C ILE A 41 1.46 17.30 10.55
N LEU A 42 1.13 16.45 11.52
CA LEU A 42 2.06 15.56 12.18
C LEU A 42 1.86 14.13 11.67
N VAL A 43 2.94 13.50 11.20
CA VAL A 43 2.93 12.08 10.82
C VAL A 43 3.93 11.32 11.67
N TRP A 44 3.48 10.23 12.28
CA TRP A 44 4.31 9.27 12.99
C TRP A 44 3.80 7.85 12.67
N SER A 45 4.71 6.87 12.57
CA SER A 45 4.35 5.49 12.24
C SER A 45 5.20 4.48 13.00
N GLU A 46 4.56 3.36 13.39
CA GLU A 46 5.25 2.18 13.93
C GLU A 46 5.97 1.37 12.84
N LEU A 47 5.63 1.60 11.56
CA LEU A 47 6.21 0.88 10.43
C LEU A 47 7.68 1.27 10.22
N PRO A 48 8.62 0.30 10.19
CA PRO A 48 9.99 0.56 9.80
C PRO A 48 10.09 1.06 8.35
N ALA A 49 10.57 2.29 8.18
CA ALA A 49 10.77 2.89 6.86
C ALA A 49 11.76 2.06 6.01
N GLY A 50 11.45 1.87 4.73
CA GLY A 50 12.33 1.20 3.78
C GLY A 50 12.44 -0.33 3.92
N ALA A 51 11.68 -0.97 4.82
CA ALA A 51 11.67 -2.42 4.98
C ALA A 51 10.84 -3.17 3.91
N GLY A 52 10.10 -2.43 3.06
CA GLY A 52 9.16 -3.02 2.09
C GLY A 52 7.81 -3.38 2.70
N LEU A 53 7.39 -2.67 3.75
CA LEU A 53 6.10 -2.85 4.43
C LEU A 53 5.02 -1.85 3.98
N GLY A 54 5.24 -1.14 2.87
CA GLY A 54 4.29 -0.15 2.35
C GLY A 54 4.18 1.14 3.18
N SER A 55 5.22 1.54 3.91
CA SER A 55 5.17 2.73 4.77
C SER A 55 4.90 4.04 4.01
N SER A 56 5.41 4.18 2.78
CA SER A 56 5.16 5.35 1.94
C SER A 56 3.71 5.39 1.44
N ALA A 57 3.15 4.22 1.13
CA ALA A 57 1.76 4.10 0.73
C ALA A 57 0.82 4.41 1.90
N ALA A 58 1.11 3.90 3.10
CA ALA A 58 0.37 4.25 4.31
C ALA A 58 0.40 5.77 4.57
N TYR A 59 1.58 6.39 4.44
CA TYR A 59 1.73 7.85 4.49
C TYR A 59 0.85 8.57 3.45
N ALA A 60 0.89 8.15 2.19
CA ALA A 60 0.10 8.76 1.12
C ALA A 60 -1.42 8.60 1.36
N VAL A 61 -1.86 7.46 1.88
CA VAL A 61 -3.26 7.21 2.24
C VAL A 61 -3.71 8.13 3.38
N CYS A 62 -2.92 8.23 4.47
CA CYS A 62 -3.23 9.13 5.59
C CYS A 62 -3.32 10.58 5.15
N LEU A 63 -2.38 11.04 4.31
CA LEU A 63 -2.41 12.41 3.78
C LEU A 63 -3.59 12.65 2.86
N ALA A 64 -3.89 11.72 1.93
CA ALA A 64 -5.03 11.85 1.04
C ALA A 64 -6.34 11.95 1.82
N ALA A 65 -6.55 11.07 2.81
CA ALA A 65 -7.74 11.09 3.65
C ALA A 65 -7.86 12.42 4.44
N ALA A 66 -6.78 12.87 5.08
CA ALA A 66 -6.79 14.11 5.85
C ALA A 66 -7.06 15.35 4.98
N LEU A 67 -6.37 15.47 3.84
CA LEU A 67 -6.51 16.60 2.93
C LEU A 67 -7.88 16.63 2.23
N LEU A 68 -8.38 15.48 1.77
CA LEU A 68 -9.72 15.40 1.17
C LEU A 68 -10.81 15.79 2.19
N THR A 69 -10.66 15.37 3.45
CA THR A 69 -11.59 15.76 4.52
C THR A 69 -11.48 17.26 4.80
N ALA A 70 -10.27 17.81 4.90
CA ALA A 70 -10.03 19.23 5.16
C ALA A 70 -10.58 20.14 4.04
N CYS A 71 -10.50 19.70 2.78
CA CYS A 71 -11.07 20.42 1.64
C CYS A 71 -12.58 20.17 1.43
N GLY A 72 -13.23 19.40 2.30
CA GLY A 72 -14.66 19.07 2.19
C GLY A 72 -15.02 18.16 1.00
N ALA A 73 -14.04 17.46 0.43
CA ALA A 73 -14.24 16.55 -0.71
C ALA A 73 -14.82 15.19 -0.28
N ILE A 74 -14.60 14.79 0.97
CA ILE A 74 -15.18 13.60 1.62
C ILE A 74 -15.66 13.98 3.02
N SER A 75 -16.57 13.17 3.56
CA SER A 75 -17.15 13.39 4.88
C SER A 75 -16.18 13.01 6.00
N CYS A 76 -16.32 13.61 7.18
CA CYS A 76 -15.71 13.06 8.38
C CYS A 76 -16.48 11.77 8.75
N PRO A 77 -15.83 10.60 8.80
CA PRO A 77 -16.54 9.35 9.01
C PRO A 77 -16.92 9.17 10.48
N LEU A 78 -16.24 9.87 11.39
CA LEU A 78 -16.40 9.73 12.83
C LEU A 78 -17.72 10.35 13.28
N LYS A 79 -18.61 9.52 13.81
CA LYS A 79 -19.85 9.95 14.45
C LYS A 79 -19.63 10.22 15.93
N GLU A 80 -20.47 11.08 16.51
CA GLU A 80 -20.41 11.41 17.92
C GLU A 80 -20.59 10.14 18.78
N GLY A 81 -19.61 9.84 19.62
CA GLY A 81 -19.60 8.66 20.51
C GLY A 81 -18.91 7.41 19.96
N GLU A 82 -18.44 7.40 18.70
CA GLU A 82 -17.66 6.29 18.15
C GLU A 82 -16.15 6.51 18.33
N SER A 83 -15.39 5.46 18.64
CA SER A 83 -13.92 5.53 18.76
C SER A 83 -13.20 5.34 17.43
N THR A 84 -13.86 4.73 16.44
CA THR A 84 -13.31 4.41 15.13
C THR A 84 -14.41 4.44 14.09
N ALA A 85 -14.12 4.97 12.91
CA ALA A 85 -15.06 4.95 11.80
C ALA A 85 -14.33 4.70 10.48
N ARG A 86 -15.10 4.38 9.44
CA ARG A 86 -14.60 4.11 8.08
C ARG A 86 -15.44 4.89 7.07
N TRP A 87 -14.77 5.41 6.06
CA TRP A 87 -15.41 6.07 4.90
C TRP A 87 -16.21 5.08 4.05
N THR A 88 -17.09 5.60 3.18
CA THR A 88 -17.83 4.77 2.22
C THR A 88 -16.90 4.21 1.14
N GLU A 89 -17.34 3.21 0.38
CA GLU A 89 -16.53 2.63 -0.70
C GLU A 89 -16.17 3.65 -1.79
N GLU A 90 -17.06 4.60 -2.09
CA GLU A 90 -16.81 5.69 -3.03
C GLU A 90 -15.72 6.64 -2.52
N GLU A 91 -15.78 7.00 -1.25
CA GLU A 91 -14.80 7.86 -0.59
C GLU A 91 -13.44 7.14 -0.45
N LEU A 92 -13.43 5.85 -0.09
CA LEU A 92 -12.21 5.03 -0.07
C LEU A 92 -11.58 4.91 -1.46
N THR A 93 -12.38 4.72 -2.51
CA THR A 93 -11.88 4.72 -3.89
C THR A 93 -11.21 6.05 -4.24
N LEU A 94 -11.80 7.17 -3.81
CA LEU A 94 -11.20 8.49 -4.00
C LEU A 94 -9.89 8.65 -3.22
N ILE A 95 -9.85 8.25 -1.95
CA ILE A 95 -8.62 8.24 -1.12
C ILE A 95 -7.53 7.42 -1.81
N ASN A 96 -7.85 6.19 -2.26
CA ASN A 96 -6.90 5.31 -2.92
C ASN A 96 -6.33 5.94 -4.20
N SER A 97 -7.19 6.58 -4.99
CA SER A 97 -6.78 7.23 -6.26
C SER A 97 -5.77 8.37 -6.03
N TRP A 98 -5.93 9.14 -4.95
CA TRP A 98 -5.00 10.20 -4.58
C TRP A 98 -3.73 9.67 -3.94
N ALA A 99 -3.86 8.67 -3.06
CA ALA A 99 -2.72 7.97 -2.49
C ALA A 99 -1.85 7.35 -3.59
N PHE A 100 -2.47 6.82 -4.66
CA PHE A 100 -1.75 6.32 -5.83
C PHE A 100 -0.93 7.42 -6.51
N GLN A 101 -1.48 8.64 -6.67
CA GLN A 101 -0.70 9.75 -7.23
C GLN A 101 0.45 10.17 -6.30
N GLY A 102 0.23 10.17 -4.98
CA GLY A 102 1.30 10.39 -3.99
C GLY A 102 2.44 9.37 -4.14
N GLU A 103 2.10 8.08 -4.23
CA GLU A 103 3.06 7.00 -4.46
C GLU A 103 3.79 7.13 -5.80
N ARG A 104 3.13 7.64 -6.85
CA ARG A 104 3.79 7.95 -8.13
C ARG A 104 4.82 9.06 -8.00
N VAL A 105 4.62 10.04 -7.12
CA VAL A 105 5.62 11.08 -6.85
C VAL A 105 6.84 10.51 -6.14
N ILE A 106 6.63 9.56 -5.21
CA ILE A 106 7.71 8.95 -4.41
C ILE A 106 8.49 7.89 -5.23
N HIS A 107 7.79 6.97 -5.88
CA HIS A 107 8.36 5.77 -6.51
C HIS A 107 8.33 5.79 -8.05
N GLY A 108 7.66 6.76 -8.67
CA GLY A 108 7.52 6.87 -10.12
C GLY A 108 6.45 5.94 -10.72
N ASN A 109 6.69 4.63 -10.68
CA ASN A 109 5.82 3.61 -11.28
C ASN A 109 5.37 2.53 -10.27
N PRO A 110 4.58 2.90 -9.24
CA PRO A 110 4.01 1.95 -8.29
C PRO A 110 2.96 1.04 -8.94
N SER A 111 2.80 -0.17 -8.41
CA SER A 111 1.80 -1.15 -8.90
C SER A 111 0.36 -0.84 -8.47
N GLY A 112 0.18 -0.04 -7.43
CA GLY A 112 -1.12 0.23 -6.81
C GLY A 112 -1.52 -0.75 -5.70
N VAL A 113 -0.67 -1.75 -5.39
CA VAL A 113 -0.97 -2.74 -4.35
C VAL A 113 -0.84 -2.13 -2.95
N ASP A 114 0.27 -1.47 -2.67
CA ASP A 114 0.58 -0.99 -1.31
C ASP A 114 -0.45 0.04 -0.81
N ASN A 115 -0.84 0.99 -1.66
CA ASN A 115 -1.87 1.97 -1.31
C ASN A 115 -3.27 1.34 -1.28
N ALA A 116 -3.55 0.32 -2.11
CA ALA A 116 -4.80 -0.43 -2.00
C ALA A 116 -4.91 -1.12 -0.64
N VAL A 117 -3.86 -1.81 -0.19
CA VAL A 117 -3.83 -2.42 1.14
C VAL A 117 -3.99 -1.35 2.22
N GLY A 118 -3.26 -0.23 2.09
CA GLY A 118 -3.37 0.90 3.03
C GLY A 118 -4.76 1.53 3.11
N THR A 119 -5.54 1.53 2.02
CA THR A 119 -6.89 2.10 1.98
C THR A 119 -7.96 1.13 2.47
N TRP A 120 -8.02 -0.08 1.90
CA TRP A 120 -9.12 -1.01 2.17
C TRP A 120 -8.85 -1.96 3.34
N GLY A 121 -7.57 -2.15 3.70
CA GLY A 121 -7.15 -3.18 4.64
C GLY A 121 -7.47 -4.59 4.14
N GLY A 122 -7.44 -5.56 5.06
CA GLY A 122 -7.72 -6.96 4.74
C GLY A 122 -6.65 -7.59 3.84
N ALA A 123 -7.07 -8.50 2.96
CA ALA A 123 -6.20 -9.17 2.01
C ALA A 123 -6.64 -8.86 0.57
N LEU A 124 -5.67 -8.79 -0.33
CA LEU A 124 -5.88 -8.49 -1.74
C LEU A 124 -5.22 -9.56 -2.61
N ARG A 125 -5.90 -9.96 -3.69
CA ARG A 125 -5.30 -10.70 -4.79
C ARG A 125 -4.80 -9.71 -5.83
N TYR A 126 -3.54 -9.87 -6.24
CA TYR A 126 -2.95 -9.14 -7.35
C TYR A 126 -2.59 -10.12 -8.48
N GLN A 127 -3.11 -9.88 -9.69
CA GLN A 127 -2.76 -10.67 -10.86
C GLN A 127 -2.73 -9.79 -12.11
N SER A 128 -1.56 -9.70 -12.74
CA SER A 128 -1.36 -8.99 -14.02
C SER A 128 -1.96 -7.58 -14.06
N GLY A 129 -1.78 -6.80 -12.97
CA GLY A 129 -2.30 -5.44 -12.86
C GLY A 129 -3.72 -5.33 -12.31
N LYS A 130 -4.44 -6.45 -12.14
CA LYS A 130 -5.76 -6.48 -11.50
C LYS A 130 -5.62 -6.70 -10.00
N ILE A 131 -6.21 -5.80 -9.21
CA ILE A 131 -6.34 -5.92 -7.75
C ILE A 131 -7.78 -6.34 -7.45
N THR A 132 -7.96 -7.34 -6.59
CA THR A 132 -9.29 -7.80 -6.16
C THR A 132 -9.26 -8.07 -4.66
N PRO A 133 -10.09 -7.39 -3.84
CA PRO A 133 -10.13 -7.64 -2.41
C PRO A 133 -10.75 -8.99 -2.09
N LEU A 134 -10.24 -9.64 -1.03
CA LEU A 134 -10.86 -10.84 -0.47
C LEU A 134 -11.91 -10.40 0.56
N ASN A 135 -13.14 -10.88 0.40
CA ASN A 135 -14.29 -10.38 1.16
C ASN A 135 -14.22 -10.67 2.67
N ARG A 136 -13.67 -11.81 3.05
CA ARG A 136 -13.55 -12.23 4.45
C ARG A 136 -12.24 -12.99 4.62
N VAL A 137 -11.35 -12.42 5.43
CA VAL A 137 -10.16 -13.11 5.89
C VAL A 137 -10.17 -13.16 7.42
N PRO A 138 -9.75 -14.28 8.02
CA PRO A 138 -9.66 -14.38 9.47
C PRO A 138 -8.57 -13.43 10.00
N THR A 139 -8.65 -13.08 11.28
CA THR A 139 -7.55 -12.40 11.96
C THR A 139 -6.39 -13.37 12.14
N LEU A 140 -5.26 -13.07 11.52
CA LEU A 140 -4.04 -13.86 11.63
C LEU A 140 -3.07 -13.19 12.59
N ARG A 141 -2.48 -13.97 13.50
CA ARG A 141 -1.39 -13.51 14.37
C ARG A 141 -0.07 -13.90 13.72
N ILE A 142 0.77 -12.91 13.47
CA ILE A 142 2.07 -13.10 12.82
C ILE A 142 3.20 -12.52 13.67
N LEU A 143 4.41 -13.04 13.49
CA LEU A 143 5.63 -12.44 14.03
C LEU A 143 6.38 -11.75 12.90
N LEU A 144 6.35 -10.42 12.89
CA LEU A 144 7.12 -9.63 11.92
C LEU A 144 8.60 -9.58 12.33
N THR A 145 9.46 -10.20 11.53
CA THR A 145 10.91 -10.23 11.76
C THR A 145 11.65 -9.42 10.71
N ASN A 146 12.35 -8.36 11.12
CA ASN A 146 13.25 -7.59 10.26
C ASN A 146 14.70 -8.03 10.51
N THR A 147 15.32 -8.69 9.53
CA THR A 147 16.72 -9.15 9.62
C THR A 147 17.74 -8.01 9.64
N LYS A 148 17.33 -6.78 9.27
CA LYS A 148 18.17 -5.59 9.11
C LYS A 148 19.30 -5.76 8.08
N VAL A 149 19.21 -6.76 7.21
CA VAL A 149 20.16 -6.98 6.12
C VAL A 149 19.75 -6.11 4.92
N PRO A 150 20.63 -5.22 4.42
CA PRO A 150 20.32 -4.39 3.26
C PRO A 150 20.19 -5.25 2.00
N ARG A 151 19.23 -4.89 1.14
CA ARG A 151 18.98 -5.58 -0.13
C ARG A 151 18.64 -4.60 -1.24
N SER A 152 18.92 -4.98 -2.48
CA SER A 152 18.48 -4.25 -3.67
C SER A 152 17.39 -5.03 -4.40
N THR A 153 16.14 -4.56 -4.30
CA THR A 153 14.99 -5.17 -5.00
C THR A 153 15.25 -5.29 -6.49
N LYS A 154 15.86 -4.25 -7.10
CA LYS A 154 16.21 -4.25 -8.52
C LYS A 154 17.16 -5.39 -8.90
N VAL A 155 18.19 -5.63 -8.08
CA VAL A 155 19.18 -6.69 -8.33
C VAL A 155 18.52 -8.07 -8.18
N LEU A 156 17.71 -8.28 -7.14
CA LEU A 156 17.01 -9.55 -6.93
C LEU A 156 16.06 -9.88 -8.09
N VAL A 157 15.25 -8.92 -8.52
CA VAL A 157 14.32 -9.10 -9.65
C VAL A 157 15.07 -9.38 -10.96
N ALA A 158 16.17 -8.66 -11.22
CA ALA A 158 17.00 -8.92 -12.40
C ALA A 158 17.60 -10.34 -12.39
N GLY A 159 18.06 -10.81 -11.23
CA GLY A 159 18.59 -12.17 -11.08
C GLY A 159 17.52 -13.25 -11.32
N VAL A 160 16.28 -13.06 -10.86
CA VAL A 160 15.18 -13.98 -11.16
C VAL A 160 14.89 -14.00 -12.66
N LYS A 161 14.84 -12.83 -13.31
CA LYS A 161 14.64 -12.73 -14.76
C LYS A 161 15.73 -13.47 -15.54
N GLU A 162 17.00 -13.31 -15.16
CA GLU A 162 18.12 -14.02 -15.79
C GLU A 162 17.97 -15.54 -15.64
N LYS A 163 17.61 -16.02 -14.45
CA LYS A 163 17.39 -17.46 -14.21
C LYS A 163 16.26 -18.04 -15.06
N ILE A 164 15.16 -17.31 -15.21
CA ILE A 164 14.04 -17.71 -16.07
C ILE A 164 14.50 -17.88 -17.52
N LEU A 165 15.27 -16.91 -18.04
CA LEU A 165 15.80 -16.95 -19.40
C LEU A 165 16.82 -18.09 -19.60
N LYS A 166 17.64 -18.35 -18.57
CA LYS A 166 18.70 -19.37 -18.63
C LYS A 166 18.17 -20.80 -18.48
N PHE A 167 17.14 -21.00 -17.66
CA PHE A 167 16.60 -22.31 -17.31
C PHE A 167 15.06 -22.36 -17.38
N PRO A 168 14.44 -22.08 -18.54
CA PRO A 168 12.98 -21.94 -18.63
C PRO A 168 12.23 -23.22 -18.27
N ALA A 169 12.75 -24.39 -18.67
CA ALA A 169 12.15 -25.70 -18.36
C ALA A 169 12.14 -26.04 -16.86
N ILE A 170 12.98 -25.37 -16.05
CA ILE A 170 13.04 -25.54 -14.60
C ILE A 170 12.26 -24.42 -13.91
N MET A 171 12.47 -23.18 -14.34
CA MET A 171 11.88 -22.02 -13.67
C MET A 171 10.38 -21.87 -13.90
N ASN A 172 9.85 -22.26 -15.06
CA ASN A 172 8.42 -22.15 -15.32
C ASN A 172 7.60 -23.04 -14.36
N PRO A 173 7.90 -24.36 -14.20
CA PRO A 173 7.22 -25.18 -13.20
C PRO A 173 7.34 -24.65 -11.76
N VAL A 174 8.48 -24.03 -11.40
CA VAL A 174 8.65 -23.41 -10.07
C VAL A 174 7.70 -22.22 -9.90
N LEU A 175 7.57 -21.36 -10.92
CA LEU A 175 6.65 -20.23 -10.88
C LEU A 175 5.18 -20.69 -10.86
N ASP A 176 4.83 -21.72 -11.62
CA ASP A 176 3.49 -22.32 -11.62
C ASP A 176 3.15 -22.88 -10.22
N SER A 177 4.12 -23.50 -9.55
CA SER A 177 3.95 -23.97 -8.17
C SER A 177 3.73 -22.82 -7.18
N ILE A 178 4.39 -21.67 -7.35
CA ILE A 178 4.19 -20.49 -6.49
C ILE A 178 2.79 -19.88 -6.70
N ASP A 179 2.33 -19.86 -7.95
CA ASP A 179 0.97 -19.43 -8.27
C ASP A 179 -0.07 -20.36 -7.62
N ALA A 180 0.12 -21.69 -7.72
CA ALA A 180 -0.75 -22.67 -7.08
C ALA A 180 -0.80 -22.51 -5.55
N ILE A 181 0.33 -22.25 -4.88
CA ILE A 181 0.37 -21.94 -3.43
C ILE A 181 -0.50 -20.73 -3.10
N SER A 182 -0.42 -19.66 -3.92
CA SER A 182 -1.21 -18.44 -3.70
C SER A 182 -2.71 -18.69 -3.87
N GLN A 183 -3.10 -19.52 -4.84
CA GLN A 183 -4.49 -19.91 -5.07
C GLN A 183 -5.05 -20.79 -3.94
N GLU A 184 -4.25 -21.73 -3.43
CA GLU A 184 -4.61 -22.58 -2.29
C GLU A 184 -4.79 -21.73 -1.03
N CYS A 185 -3.84 -20.84 -0.75
CA CYS A 185 -3.91 -19.90 0.37
C CYS A 185 -5.16 -19.02 0.29
N GLN A 186 -5.49 -18.46 -0.88
CA GLN A 186 -6.74 -17.72 -1.07
C GLN A 186 -7.96 -18.57 -0.69
N SER A 187 -8.03 -19.80 -1.22
CA SER A 187 -9.17 -20.71 -1.02
C SER A 187 -9.35 -21.06 0.46
N VAL A 188 -8.25 -21.33 1.17
CA VAL A 188 -8.25 -21.61 2.61
C VAL A 188 -8.70 -20.37 3.40
N LEU A 189 -8.13 -19.20 3.13
CA LEU A 189 -8.46 -17.96 3.84
C LEU A 189 -9.92 -17.56 3.67
N GLU A 190 -10.53 -17.81 2.51
CA GLU A 190 -11.94 -17.54 2.25
C GLU A 190 -12.88 -18.57 2.92
N ALA A 191 -12.41 -19.80 3.13
CA ALA A 191 -13.19 -20.86 3.78
C ALA A 191 -13.17 -20.78 5.32
N MET A 192 -12.06 -20.33 5.93
CA MET A 192 -11.88 -20.25 7.39
C MET A 192 -12.99 -19.47 8.13
N PRO A 193 -13.49 -18.31 7.65
CA PRO A 193 -14.57 -17.59 8.33
C PRO A 193 -15.89 -18.35 8.38
N ALA A 194 -16.14 -19.26 7.42
CA ALA A 194 -17.36 -20.05 7.37
C ALA A 194 -17.30 -21.27 8.32
N ASN A 195 -16.12 -21.85 8.50
CA ASN A 195 -15.87 -22.98 9.40
C ASN A 195 -14.49 -22.81 10.07
N PRO A 196 -14.37 -22.11 11.21
CA PRO A 196 -13.07 -21.96 11.87
C PRO A 196 -12.60 -23.31 12.44
N SER A 197 -11.61 -23.93 11.80
CA SER A 197 -11.01 -25.21 12.22
C SER A 197 -9.48 -25.07 12.42
N PRO A 198 -8.90 -25.70 13.46
CA PRO A 198 -7.44 -25.81 13.61
C PRO A 198 -6.74 -26.47 12.40
N GLU A 199 -7.49 -27.25 11.60
CA GLU A 199 -6.98 -27.98 10.43
C GLU A 199 -6.53 -27.08 9.28
N TYR A 200 -6.94 -25.81 9.27
CA TYR A 200 -6.49 -24.85 8.25
C TYR A 200 -5.08 -24.31 8.52
N TYR A 201 -4.61 -24.31 9.78
CA TYR A 201 -3.30 -23.75 10.11
C TYR A 201 -2.11 -24.53 9.49
N PRO A 202 -2.08 -25.87 9.48
CA PRO A 202 -1.02 -26.63 8.80
C PRO A 202 -0.92 -26.40 7.30
N VAL A 203 -1.97 -25.90 6.65
CA VAL A 203 -1.97 -25.56 5.21
C VAL A 203 -1.42 -24.15 4.96
N LEU A 204 -1.45 -23.29 5.98
CA LEU A 204 -0.93 -21.92 5.93
C LEU A 204 0.54 -21.80 6.41
N GLU A 205 1.07 -22.82 7.10
CA GLU A 205 2.47 -22.95 7.54
C GLU A 205 3.37 -23.60 6.47
#